data_AF-A0A9D0VE67-F1
#
_entry.id   AF-A0A9D0VE67-F1
#
_cell.length_a   1.000
_cell.length_b   1.000
_cell.length_c   1.000
_cell.angle_alpha   90.00
_cell.angle_beta   90.00
_cell.angle_gamma   90.00
#
_symmetry.space_group_name_H-M   'P 1'
#
loop_
_entity.id
_entity.type
_entity.pdbx_description
1 polymer ?
#
loop_
_entity_poly.entity_id
_entity_poly.type
_entity_poly.pdbx_seq_one_letter_code
_entity_poly.pdbx_strand_id
1 'polypeptide(L)'
;MTLSLGSRTALLLLLSSRVAHGADRLLLNEATEPQLAALEQIDHPEAAAIVALRNVRGRLSSVEELRVLGLTDPELQSIRSRTAVAIQVPDLALGSASFESPEAVLEHFSAEPTIREVHQWANDYANLSPRQVERWLAQSVTFATLPQVSLEWKLRDDWDQGFEYLNLDGAELIPGEDPVAVINDADQGQYQEYKVKLVWDLDKLIMSSERIRVINEAQDIVKLRDSVLSEVTRLYFERRRLQVEQLLAPEPDTLARVRRQLRLMELTANIDALTGGAFSAGLDRSGR
;
A
#
# COMPACT_ATOMS: atom_id res chain seq x y z
N MET A 1 -35.79 39.33 -45.65
CA MET A 1 -34.73 38.54 -46.32
C MET A 1 -34.07 37.66 -45.26
N THR A 2 -34.49 36.40 -45.11
CA THR A 2 -33.94 35.18 -45.81
C THR A 2 -32.50 34.92 -45.37
N LEU A 3 -32.02 33.78 -44.85
CA LEU A 3 -32.38 32.35 -44.72
C LEU A 3 -31.44 31.81 -43.60
N SER A 4 -31.83 30.97 -42.63
CA SER A 4 -32.07 29.51 -42.63
C SER A 4 -30.81 28.59 -42.66
N LEU A 5 -30.90 27.54 -41.83
CA LEU A 5 -30.14 26.26 -41.74
C LEU A 5 -28.78 26.26 -41.02
N GLY A 6 -28.46 25.30 -40.14
CA GLY A 6 -29.19 24.09 -39.78
C GLY A 6 -28.60 23.40 -38.55
N SER A 7 -29.50 22.97 -37.67
CA SER A 7 -29.26 22.08 -36.54
C SER A 7 -28.90 20.68 -37.07
N ARG A 8 -27.75 20.14 -36.67
CA ARG A 8 -27.40 18.73 -36.91
C ARG A 8 -27.79 17.92 -35.69
N THR A 9 -29.01 17.43 -35.70
CA THR A 9 -29.49 16.34 -34.85
C THR A 9 -28.76 15.06 -35.26
N ALA A 10 -27.87 14.57 -34.41
CA ALA A 10 -27.28 13.24 -34.55
C ALA A 10 -28.34 12.20 -34.18
N LEU A 11 -28.88 11.53 -35.20
CA LEU A 11 -29.79 10.40 -35.08
C LEU A 11 -28.97 9.17 -34.65
N LEU A 12 -28.94 8.87 -33.34
CA LEU A 12 -28.39 7.62 -32.83
C LEU A 12 -29.39 6.49 -33.14
N LEU A 13 -29.17 5.79 -34.25
CA LEU A 13 -29.85 4.54 -34.58
C LEU A 13 -29.42 3.47 -33.58
N LEU A 14 -30.25 3.22 -32.57
CA LEU A 14 -30.20 2.00 -31.75
C LEU A 14 -30.50 0.80 -32.65
N LEU A 15 -29.45 0.11 -33.10
CA LEU A 15 -29.57 -1.22 -33.69
C LEU A 15 -29.97 -2.20 -32.59
N SER A 16 -31.26 -2.51 -32.50
CA SER A 16 -31.75 -3.66 -31.77
C SER A 16 -31.15 -4.93 -32.39
N SER A 17 -30.29 -5.61 -31.65
CA SER A 17 -29.68 -6.88 -32.03
C SER A 17 -30.77 -7.93 -32.29
N ARG A 18 -31.03 -8.25 -33.55
CA ARG A 18 -31.85 -9.40 -33.95
C ARG A 18 -31.08 -10.67 -33.64
N VAL A 19 -31.43 -11.34 -32.55
CA VAL A 19 -31.07 -12.75 -32.35
C VAL A 19 -31.94 -13.56 -33.32
N ALA A 20 -31.36 -13.94 -34.45
CA ALA A 20 -32.01 -14.82 -35.42
C ALA A 20 -31.92 -16.27 -34.94
N HIS A 21 -33.02 -16.87 -34.47
CA HIS A 21 -33.12 -18.33 -34.29
C HIS A 21 -34.56 -18.83 -34.52
N GLY A 22 -34.72 -19.73 -35.49
CA GLY A 22 -35.77 -20.75 -35.57
C GLY A 22 -37.17 -20.31 -36.01
N ALA A 23 -37.50 -20.54 -37.30
CA ALA A 23 -38.86 -20.59 -37.87
C ALA A 23 -39.83 -19.49 -37.41
N ASP A 24 -39.76 -18.32 -38.06
CA ASP A 24 -40.76 -17.23 -38.15
C ASP A 24 -41.91 -17.21 -37.11
N ARG A 25 -41.56 -17.23 -35.81
CA ARG A 25 -42.55 -17.11 -34.73
C ARG A 25 -42.94 -15.66 -34.54
N LEU A 26 -44.23 -15.40 -34.46
CA LEU A 26 -44.75 -14.05 -34.22
C LEU A 26 -44.48 -13.62 -32.78
N LEU A 27 -43.99 -12.41 -32.57
CA LEU A 27 -43.85 -11.85 -31.22
C LEU A 27 -45.23 -11.49 -30.68
N LEU A 28 -45.70 -12.17 -29.63
CA LEU A 28 -47.08 -12.04 -29.11
C LEU A 28 -47.44 -10.59 -28.75
N ASN A 29 -46.49 -9.85 -28.19
CA ASN A 29 -46.69 -8.45 -27.79
C ASN A 29 -46.62 -7.45 -28.96
N GLU A 30 -46.12 -7.86 -30.13
CA GLU A 30 -45.96 -7.01 -31.32
C GLU A 30 -46.88 -7.42 -32.47
N ALA A 31 -47.42 -8.65 -32.43
CA ALA A 31 -48.31 -9.19 -33.44
C ALA A 31 -49.59 -8.37 -33.57
N THR A 32 -50.00 -8.10 -34.80
CA THR A 32 -51.26 -7.42 -35.11
C THR A 32 -52.42 -8.42 -35.11
N GLU A 33 -53.64 -7.93 -34.91
CA GLU A 33 -54.86 -8.75 -34.98
C GLU A 33 -54.93 -9.66 -36.23
N PRO A 34 -54.73 -9.18 -37.47
CA PRO A 34 -54.77 -10.04 -38.65
C PRO A 34 -53.66 -11.09 -38.67
N GLN A 35 -52.51 -10.83 -38.04
CA GLN A 35 -51.43 -11.82 -37.92
C GLN A 35 -51.77 -12.91 -36.90
N LEU A 36 -52.51 -12.58 -35.85
CA LEU A 36 -52.99 -13.54 -34.85
C LEU A 36 -54.17 -14.37 -35.37
N ALA A 37 -55.09 -13.77 -36.13
CA ALA A 37 -56.20 -14.48 -36.77
C ALA A 37 -55.75 -15.40 -37.92
N ALA A 38 -54.52 -15.24 -38.42
CA ALA A 38 -53.90 -16.15 -39.39
C ALA A 38 -53.35 -17.43 -38.74
N LEU A 39 -53.39 -17.55 -37.41
CA LEU A 39 -53.00 -18.75 -36.69
C LEU A 39 -54.07 -19.84 -36.83
N GLU A 40 -53.64 -21.09 -36.86
CA GLU A 40 -54.59 -22.20 -36.87
C GLU A 40 -55.42 -22.18 -35.58
N GLN A 41 -56.73 -22.36 -35.73
CA GLN A 41 -57.69 -22.41 -34.62
C GLN A 41 -57.87 -21.10 -33.85
N ILE A 42 -57.48 -19.94 -34.40
CA ILE A 42 -57.75 -18.63 -33.78
C ILE A 42 -58.62 -17.80 -34.71
N ASP A 43 -59.82 -17.45 -34.25
CA ASP A 43 -60.75 -16.64 -35.02
C ASP A 43 -60.50 -15.13 -34.81
N HIS A 44 -61.00 -14.30 -35.73
CA HIS A 44 -60.95 -12.83 -35.62
C HIS A 44 -61.40 -12.26 -34.25
N PRO A 45 -62.53 -12.67 -33.64
CA PRO A 45 -62.93 -12.18 -32.31
C PRO A 45 -61.91 -12.53 -31.21
N GLU A 46 -61.27 -13.69 -31.28
CA GLU A 46 -60.29 -14.14 -30.30
C GLU A 46 -58.97 -13.38 -30.46
N ALA A 47 -58.51 -13.18 -31.71
CA ALA A 47 -57.37 -12.34 -32.02
C ALA A 47 -57.56 -10.89 -31.53
N ALA A 48 -58.75 -10.32 -31.72
CA ALA A 48 -59.10 -9.00 -31.21
C ALA A 48 -59.10 -8.95 -29.67
N ALA A 49 -59.62 -9.99 -29.02
CA ALA A 49 -59.62 -10.11 -27.56
C ALA A 49 -58.19 -10.22 -26.98
N ILE A 50 -57.28 -10.92 -27.66
CA ILE A 50 -55.86 -11.01 -27.29
C ILE A 50 -55.19 -9.63 -27.37
N VAL A 51 -55.41 -8.90 -28.46
CA VAL A 51 -54.87 -7.53 -28.62
C VAL A 51 -55.45 -6.58 -27.58
N ALA A 52 -56.75 -6.67 -27.30
CA ALA A 52 -57.40 -5.88 -26.26
C ALA A 52 -56.82 -6.18 -24.87
N LEU A 53 -56.65 -7.47 -24.52
CA LEU A 53 -56.07 -7.89 -23.24
C LEU A 53 -54.63 -7.37 -23.09
N ARG A 54 -53.83 -7.47 -24.16
CA ARG A 54 -52.47 -6.90 -24.21
C ARG A 54 -52.50 -5.41 -23.94
N ASN A 55 -53.40 -4.66 -24.58
CA ASN A 55 -53.48 -3.21 -24.42
C ASN A 55 -53.90 -2.82 -22.98
N VAL A 56 -54.80 -3.59 -22.36
CA VAL A 56 -55.21 -3.35 -20.96
C VAL A 56 -54.08 -3.65 -19.97
N ARG A 57 -53.31 -4.72 -20.20
CA ARG A 57 -52.21 -5.13 -19.31
C ARG A 57 -50.86 -4.50 -19.64
N GLY A 58 -50.78 -3.75 -20.74
CA GLY A 58 -49.55 -3.22 -21.32
C GLY A 58 -48.73 -4.29 -22.05
N ARG A 59 -48.42 -5.43 -21.40
CA ARG A 59 -47.72 -6.56 -22.02
C ARG A 59 -48.17 -7.89 -21.42
N LEU A 60 -48.08 -8.96 -22.20
CA LEU A 60 -48.26 -10.32 -21.72
C LEU A 60 -46.89 -10.93 -21.44
N SER A 61 -46.69 -11.48 -20.25
CA SER A 61 -45.43 -12.12 -19.84
C SER A 61 -45.35 -13.59 -20.23
N SER A 62 -46.50 -14.22 -20.47
CA SER A 62 -46.64 -15.61 -20.88
C SER A 62 -47.91 -15.82 -21.69
N VAL A 63 -47.93 -16.84 -22.53
CA VAL A 63 -49.12 -17.30 -23.26
C VAL A 63 -50.21 -17.78 -22.29
N GLU A 64 -49.84 -18.26 -21.08
CA GLU A 64 -50.81 -18.71 -20.08
C GLU A 64 -51.76 -17.61 -19.58
N GLU A 65 -51.37 -16.35 -19.70
CA GLU A 65 -52.23 -15.24 -19.33
C GLU A 65 -53.50 -15.13 -20.19
N LEU A 66 -53.47 -15.71 -21.40
CA LEU A 66 -54.61 -15.75 -22.31
C LEU A 66 -55.73 -16.69 -21.85
N ARG A 67 -55.48 -17.55 -20.85
CA ARG A 67 -56.53 -18.40 -20.25
C ARG A 67 -57.70 -17.58 -19.69
N VAL A 68 -57.48 -16.32 -19.33
CA VAL A 68 -58.54 -15.42 -18.84
C VAL A 68 -59.59 -15.12 -19.92
N LEU A 69 -59.23 -15.27 -21.20
CA LEU A 69 -60.16 -15.10 -22.32
C LEU A 69 -61.04 -16.33 -22.58
N GLY A 70 -60.87 -17.41 -21.80
CA GLY A 70 -61.64 -18.64 -21.97
C GLY A 70 -61.22 -19.50 -23.16
N LEU A 71 -60.01 -19.27 -23.70
CA LEU A 71 -59.46 -20.06 -24.81
C LEU A 71 -59.30 -21.54 -24.44
N THR A 72 -59.55 -22.42 -25.39
CA THR A 72 -59.41 -23.86 -25.25
C THR A 72 -57.93 -24.28 -25.23
N ASP A 73 -57.62 -25.45 -24.69
CA ASP A 73 -56.24 -25.95 -24.66
C ASP A 73 -55.62 -26.12 -26.08
N PRO A 74 -56.36 -26.55 -27.13
CA PRO A 74 -55.87 -26.55 -28.51
C PRO A 74 -55.49 -25.15 -29.02
N GLU A 75 -56.33 -24.14 -28.80
CA GLU A 75 -56.06 -22.73 -29.17
C GLU A 75 -54.79 -22.21 -28.50
N LEU A 76 -54.65 -22.42 -27.19
CA LEU A 76 -53.47 -22.04 -26.43
C LEU A 76 -52.21 -22.76 -26.93
N GLN A 77 -52.34 -24.04 -27.30
CA GLN A 77 -51.22 -24.80 -27.84
C GLN A 77 -50.78 -24.30 -29.22
N SER A 78 -51.73 -23.90 -30.07
CA SER A 78 -51.46 -23.25 -31.36
C SER A 78 -50.66 -21.95 -31.14
N ILE A 79 -51.12 -21.08 -30.24
CA ILE A 79 -50.44 -19.83 -29.88
C ILE A 79 -49.04 -20.13 -29.32
N ARG A 80 -48.88 -21.09 -28.39
CA ARG A 80 -47.56 -21.45 -27.84
C ARG A 80 -46.57 -21.92 -28.89
N SER A 81 -47.04 -22.64 -29.91
CA SER A 81 -46.15 -23.23 -30.93
C SER A 81 -45.67 -22.21 -31.97
N ARG A 82 -46.50 -21.19 -32.26
CA ARG A 82 -46.28 -20.21 -33.35
C ARG A 82 -45.95 -18.80 -32.86
N THR A 83 -46.12 -18.50 -31.58
CA THR A 83 -45.77 -17.20 -31.01
C THR A 83 -44.64 -17.30 -30.00
N ALA A 84 -43.95 -16.19 -29.80
CA ALA A 84 -42.92 -16.04 -28.77
C ALA A 84 -43.21 -14.79 -27.94
N VAL A 85 -42.92 -14.88 -26.63
CA VAL A 85 -42.91 -13.71 -25.75
C VAL A 85 -41.46 -13.29 -25.56
N ALA A 86 -41.12 -12.07 -25.97
CA ALA A 86 -39.83 -11.48 -25.64
C ALA A 86 -39.79 -11.22 -24.13
N ILE A 87 -39.13 -12.11 -23.40
CA ILE A 87 -38.79 -11.86 -22.00
C ILE A 87 -37.63 -10.88 -22.03
N GLN A 88 -37.91 -9.62 -21.69
CA GLN A 88 -36.85 -8.72 -21.23
C GLN A 88 -36.32 -9.32 -19.95
N VAL A 89 -35.23 -10.09 -20.06
CA VAL A 89 -34.34 -10.28 -18.93
C VAL A 89 -33.88 -8.86 -18.64
N PRO A 90 -34.29 -8.23 -17.51
CA PRO A 90 -33.70 -6.96 -17.15
C PRO A 90 -32.21 -7.21 -17.22
N ASP A 91 -31.50 -6.38 -17.96
CA ASP A 91 -30.05 -6.42 -17.99
C ASP A 91 -29.67 -6.43 -16.51
N LEU A 92 -29.30 -7.61 -16.02
CA LEU A 92 -28.82 -7.75 -14.66
C LEU A 92 -27.54 -7.00 -14.80
N ALA A 93 -27.59 -5.71 -14.49
CA ALA A 93 -26.47 -4.83 -14.38
C ALA A 93 -25.59 -5.41 -13.27
N LEU A 94 -24.91 -6.51 -13.58
CA LEU A 94 -23.53 -6.72 -13.26
C LEU A 94 -22.88 -5.47 -13.83
N GLY A 95 -22.83 -4.43 -13.01
CA GLY A 95 -22.51 -3.08 -13.44
C GLY A 95 -21.17 -3.05 -14.16
N SER A 96 -21.20 -3.26 -15.47
CA SER A 96 -20.16 -2.78 -16.35
C SER A 96 -20.35 -1.28 -16.34
N ALA A 97 -19.78 -0.64 -15.33
CA ALA A 97 -19.64 0.80 -15.32
C ALA A 97 -18.95 1.16 -16.65
N SER A 98 -19.70 1.81 -17.53
CA SER A 98 -19.21 2.23 -18.83
C SER A 98 -18.28 3.40 -18.61
N PHE A 99 -16.99 3.14 -18.43
CA PHE A 99 -16.00 4.20 -18.33
C PHE A 99 -15.69 4.74 -19.72
N GLU A 100 -15.87 6.05 -19.90
CA GLU A 100 -15.63 6.73 -21.18
C GLU A 100 -14.12 6.95 -21.45
N SER A 101 -13.28 6.94 -20.41
CA SER A 101 -11.84 7.14 -20.53
C SER A 101 -11.02 6.36 -19.48
N PRO A 102 -9.72 6.08 -19.74
CA PRO A 102 -8.82 5.46 -18.77
C PRO A 102 -8.66 6.28 -17.47
N GLU A 103 -8.71 7.61 -17.56
CA GLU A 103 -8.58 8.49 -16.40
C GLU A 103 -9.76 8.33 -15.45
N ALA A 104 -10.98 8.18 -15.98
CA ALA A 104 -12.17 7.93 -15.18
C ALA A 104 -12.10 6.60 -14.39
N VAL A 105 -11.48 5.57 -14.98
CA VAL A 105 -11.21 4.31 -14.29
C VAL A 105 -10.25 4.51 -13.12
N LEU A 106 -9.18 5.29 -13.33
CA LEU A 106 -8.16 5.54 -12.30
C LEU A 106 -8.69 6.45 -11.18
N GLU A 107 -9.59 7.38 -11.49
CA GLU A 107 -10.24 8.27 -10.52
C GLU A 107 -11.10 7.49 -9.51
N HIS A 108 -11.70 6.37 -9.92
CA HIS A 108 -12.41 5.45 -9.02
C HIS A 108 -11.52 4.94 -7.87
N PHE A 109 -10.20 4.92 -8.06
CA PHE A 109 -9.23 4.46 -7.07
C PHE A 109 -8.47 5.60 -6.37
N SER A 110 -8.88 6.86 -6.57
CA SER A 110 -8.20 8.04 -6.02
C SER A 110 -8.17 8.10 -4.49
N ALA A 111 -9.16 7.49 -3.84
CA ALA A 111 -9.21 7.40 -2.39
C ALA A 111 -8.12 6.45 -1.83
N GLU A 112 -7.68 5.45 -2.60
CA GLU A 112 -6.69 4.49 -2.10
C GLU A 112 -5.27 5.10 -1.97
N PRO A 113 -4.43 4.57 -1.07
CA PRO A 113 -3.05 5.02 -0.92
C PRO A 113 -2.27 4.98 -2.23
N THR A 114 -1.56 6.06 -2.50
CA THR A 114 -0.67 6.17 -3.67
C THR A 114 0.58 5.33 -3.49
N ILE A 115 1.22 4.93 -4.59
CA ILE A 115 2.48 4.16 -4.54
C ILE A 115 3.57 4.88 -3.72
N ARG A 116 3.59 6.22 -3.72
CA ARG A 116 4.54 7.01 -2.94
C ARG A 116 4.35 6.82 -1.43
N GLU A 117 3.10 6.78 -0.97
CA GLU A 117 2.78 6.52 0.44
C GLU A 117 3.14 5.10 0.82
N VAL A 118 2.85 4.12 -0.04
CA VAL A 118 3.23 2.72 0.20
C VAL A 118 4.75 2.56 0.26
N HIS A 119 5.50 3.22 -0.63
CA HIS A 119 6.97 3.27 -0.56
C HIS A 119 7.47 3.89 0.74
N GLN A 120 6.83 4.96 1.21
CA GLN A 120 7.20 5.58 2.47
C GLN A 120 6.98 4.61 3.64
N TRP A 121 5.82 3.96 3.74
CA TRP A 121 5.56 2.96 4.77
C TRP A 121 6.52 1.78 4.71
N ALA A 122 6.89 1.30 3.52
CA ALA A 122 7.87 0.23 3.38
C ALA A 122 9.27 0.66 3.85
N ASN A 123 9.70 1.87 3.49
CA ASN A 123 10.99 2.41 3.96
C ASN A 123 11.01 2.61 5.47
N ASP A 124 9.91 3.09 6.05
CA ASP A 124 9.78 3.35 7.49
C ASP A 124 9.75 2.03 8.27
N TYR A 125 8.98 1.03 7.80
CA TYR A 125 8.88 -0.28 8.44
C TYR A 125 10.20 -1.07 8.39
N ALA A 126 10.86 -1.10 7.24
CA ALA A 126 12.13 -1.80 7.06
C ALA A 126 13.35 -0.99 7.54
N ASN A 127 13.13 0.22 8.07
CA ASN A 127 14.16 1.12 8.55
C ASN A 127 15.24 1.51 7.49
N LEU A 128 14.82 1.62 6.22
CA LEU A 128 15.71 1.78 5.05
C LEU A 128 15.89 3.26 4.63
N SER A 129 15.67 4.21 5.53
CA SER A 129 15.70 5.62 5.15
C SER A 129 17.13 6.14 4.91
N PRO A 130 17.38 6.85 3.79
CA PRO A 130 18.72 7.36 3.45
C PRO A 130 19.34 8.24 4.55
N ARG A 131 18.49 9.02 5.24
CA ARG A 131 18.91 9.90 6.34
C ARG A 131 19.46 9.15 7.55
N GLN A 132 19.12 7.87 7.75
CA GLN A 132 19.73 7.09 8.82
C GLN A 132 21.14 6.64 8.44
N VAL A 133 21.33 6.19 7.20
CA VAL A 133 22.65 5.83 6.67
C VAL A 133 23.60 7.03 6.72
N GLU A 134 23.15 8.22 6.30
CA GLU A 134 23.91 9.46 6.40
C GLU A 134 24.29 9.80 7.85
N ARG A 135 23.36 9.61 8.80
CA ARG A 135 23.61 9.85 10.22
C ARG A 135 24.63 8.86 10.79
N TRP A 136 24.55 7.58 10.46
CA TRP A 136 25.52 6.58 10.89
C TRP A 136 26.91 6.85 10.32
N LEU A 137 26.98 7.25 9.04
CA LEU A 137 28.22 7.68 8.41
C LEU A 137 28.81 8.91 9.11
N ALA A 138 28.01 9.94 9.37
CA ALA A 138 28.46 11.15 10.06
C ALA A 138 28.96 10.85 11.49
N GLN A 139 28.23 10.02 12.24
CA GLN A 139 28.62 9.59 13.59
C GLN A 139 29.94 8.81 13.58
N SER A 140 30.14 7.94 12.59
CA SER A 140 31.39 7.19 12.40
C SER A 140 32.60 8.12 12.21
N VAL A 141 32.44 9.25 11.53
CA VAL A 141 33.52 10.24 11.35
C VAL A 141 33.82 11.01 12.63
N THR A 142 32.80 11.37 13.41
CA THR A 142 32.98 12.15 14.65
C THR A 142 33.64 11.36 15.78
N PHE A 143 33.57 10.02 15.77
CA PHE A 143 34.23 9.22 16.80
C PHE A 143 35.76 9.35 16.77
N ALA A 144 36.33 9.53 15.57
CA ALA A 144 37.78 9.64 15.39
C ALA A 144 38.38 11.00 15.83
N THR A 145 37.55 11.99 16.18
CA THR A 145 38.03 13.32 16.60
C THR A 145 38.15 13.48 18.11
N LEU A 146 37.61 12.53 18.89
CA LEU A 146 37.65 12.54 20.35
C LEU A 146 39.02 12.03 20.84
N PRO A 147 39.79 12.83 21.61
CA PRO A 147 41.02 12.34 22.20
C PRO A 147 40.75 11.35 23.31
N GLN A 148 41.64 10.38 23.47
CA GLN A 148 41.73 9.64 24.71
C GLN A 148 42.36 10.55 25.77
N VAL A 149 41.61 10.81 26.85
CA VAL A 149 42.05 11.62 27.98
C VAL A 149 42.53 10.70 29.10
N SER A 150 43.75 10.91 29.57
CA SER A 150 44.29 10.25 30.77
C SER A 150 44.72 11.32 31.77
N LEU A 151 44.17 11.23 32.99
CA LEU A 151 44.54 12.07 34.12
C LEU A 151 45.32 11.21 35.12
N GLU A 152 46.56 11.58 35.36
CA GLU A 152 47.40 10.99 36.40
C GLU A 152 47.61 12.03 37.50
N TRP A 153 47.24 11.68 38.73
CA TRP A 153 47.46 12.51 39.90
C TRP A 153 48.44 11.80 40.82
N LYS A 154 49.49 12.49 41.25
CA LYS A 154 50.47 11.98 42.21
C LYS A 154 50.54 12.92 43.39
N LEU A 155 50.35 12.35 44.57
CA LEU A 155 50.69 12.99 45.83
C LEU A 155 51.97 12.33 46.34
N ARG A 156 53.00 13.13 46.57
CA ARG A 156 54.23 12.68 47.21
C ARG A 156 54.44 13.51 48.46
N ASP A 157 54.46 12.84 49.59
CA ASP A 157 54.91 13.43 50.83
C ASP A 157 56.39 13.07 50.97
N ASP A 158 57.23 14.10 51.07
CA ASP A 158 58.65 13.98 51.30
C ASP A 158 58.95 14.44 52.73
N TRP A 159 59.66 13.58 53.46
CA TRP A 159 60.09 13.84 54.83
C TRP A 159 61.60 13.66 54.84
N ASP A 160 62.31 14.78 54.90
CA ASP A 160 63.75 14.77 55.10
C ASP A 160 64.07 15.23 56.53
N GLN A 161 65.00 14.52 57.16
CA GLN A 161 65.46 14.83 58.51
C GLN A 161 66.98 14.89 58.49
N GLY A 162 67.50 16.11 58.64
CA GLY A 162 68.92 16.38 58.81
C GLY A 162 69.31 16.22 60.28
N PHE A 163 70.30 15.37 60.55
CA PHE A 163 70.88 15.23 61.89
C PHE A 163 72.22 15.96 61.95
N GLU A 164 72.40 16.78 62.98
CA GLU A 164 73.70 17.32 63.37
C GLU A 164 74.17 16.63 64.65
N TYR A 165 75.47 16.36 64.75
CA TYR A 165 76.06 15.67 65.88
C TYR A 165 76.71 16.70 66.81
N LEU A 166 76.17 16.86 68.01
CA LEU A 166 76.64 17.82 69.02
C LEU A 166 77.00 17.08 70.31
N ASN A 167 77.85 17.68 71.16
CA ASN A 167 78.11 17.14 72.49
C ASN A 167 76.94 17.44 73.44
N LEU A 168 76.92 16.78 74.62
CA LEU A 168 75.84 16.89 75.62
C LEU A 168 75.56 18.34 76.08
N ASP A 169 76.56 19.22 75.92
CA ASP A 169 76.54 20.63 76.33
C ASP A 169 76.13 21.60 75.19
N GLY A 170 75.82 21.09 73.99
CA GLY A 170 75.36 21.89 72.84
C GLY A 170 76.44 22.69 72.11
N ALA A 171 77.73 22.40 72.34
CA ALA A 171 78.89 23.02 71.69
C ALA A 171 79.50 22.15 70.58
N GLU A 172 80.33 22.77 69.73
CA GLU A 172 81.03 22.18 68.57
C GLU A 172 81.79 20.90 68.94
N LEU A 173 81.92 19.96 68.00
CA LEU A 173 82.51 18.62 68.24
C LEU A 173 83.91 18.71 68.83
N ILE A 174 84.12 18.03 69.97
CA ILE A 174 85.41 17.95 70.68
C ILE A 174 85.94 16.53 70.52
N PRO A 175 87.18 16.33 70.04
CA PRO A 175 87.73 14.98 69.89
C PRO A 175 87.81 14.24 71.24
N GLY A 176 87.08 13.12 71.36
CA GLY A 176 87.15 12.21 72.51
C GLY A 176 85.86 12.07 73.34
N GLU A 177 84.80 12.79 72.98
CA GLU A 177 83.47 12.68 73.61
C GLU A 177 82.47 11.99 72.66
N ASP A 178 81.51 11.26 73.22
CA ASP A 178 80.47 10.58 72.43
C ASP A 178 79.41 11.61 72.00
N PRO A 179 79.29 11.90 70.69
CA PRO A 179 78.34 12.90 70.23
C PRO A 179 76.90 12.37 70.28
N VAL A 180 75.96 13.27 70.52
CA VAL A 180 74.52 13.01 70.47
C VAL A 180 73.95 13.59 69.18
N ALA A 181 73.15 12.79 68.47
CA ALA A 181 72.46 13.24 67.27
C ALA A 181 71.27 14.14 67.66
N VAL A 182 71.27 15.38 67.18
CA VAL A 182 70.19 16.35 67.36
C VAL A 182 69.61 16.68 66.00
N ILE A 183 68.28 16.77 65.90
CA ILE A 183 67.59 17.17 64.66
C ILE A 183 67.92 18.64 64.41
N ASN A 184 68.62 18.91 63.31
CA ASN A 184 69.01 20.27 62.91
C ASN A 184 67.96 20.90 61.98
N ASP A 185 67.47 20.10 61.04
CA ASP A 185 66.41 20.50 60.13
C ASP A 185 65.43 19.35 59.91
N ALA A 186 64.16 19.69 59.84
CA ALA A 186 63.08 18.78 59.52
C ALA A 186 62.14 19.52 58.57
N ASP A 187 62.30 19.26 57.28
CA ASP A 187 61.43 19.82 56.26
C ASP A 187 60.38 18.80 55.84
N GLN A 188 59.15 19.27 55.71
CA GLN A 188 58.03 18.48 55.25
C GLN A 188 57.52 19.12 53.95
N GLY A 189 57.91 18.51 52.84
CA GLY A 189 57.45 18.90 51.52
C GLY A 189 56.27 18.04 51.09
N GLN A 190 55.15 18.65 50.74
CA GLN A 190 54.07 17.95 50.02
C GLN A 190 54.08 18.39 48.56
N TYR A 191 54.34 17.44 47.66
CA TYR A 191 54.33 17.68 46.23
C TYR A 191 53.11 17.05 45.58
N GLN A 192 52.33 17.87 44.87
CA GLN A 192 51.19 17.45 44.08
C GLN A 192 51.51 17.61 42.60
N GLU A 193 51.47 16.51 41.86
CA GLU A 193 51.64 16.50 40.41
C GLU A 193 50.34 16.10 39.72
N TYR A 194 49.89 16.92 38.78
CA TYR A 194 48.78 16.60 37.89
C TYR A 194 49.32 16.49 36.46
N LYS A 195 49.16 15.32 35.85
CA LYS A 195 49.53 15.06 34.46
C LYS A 195 48.29 14.75 33.65
N VAL A 196 47.99 15.61 32.68
CA VAL A 196 46.93 15.38 31.69
C VAL A 196 47.58 14.97 30.38
N LYS A 197 47.25 13.78 29.90
CA LYS A 197 47.68 13.27 28.59
C LYS A 197 46.48 13.17 27.66
N LEU A 198 46.60 13.80 26.50
CA LEU A 198 45.62 13.75 25.42
C LEU A 198 46.25 13.02 24.24
N VAL A 199 45.61 11.98 23.72
CA VAL A 199 46.08 11.19 22.57
C VAL A 199 45.03 11.24 21.47
N TRP A 200 45.42 11.66 20.26
CA TRP A 200 44.57 11.66 19.07
C TRP A 200 45.07 10.62 18.07
N ASP A 201 44.19 9.72 17.64
CA ASP A 201 44.45 8.74 16.60
C ASP A 201 44.01 9.27 15.23
N LEU A 202 44.74 10.26 14.69
CA LEU A 202 44.38 10.93 13.42
C LEU A 202 44.45 9.99 12.19
N ASP A 203 45.12 8.85 12.30
CA ASP A 203 45.15 7.80 11.26
C ASP A 203 43.76 7.18 11.03
N LYS A 204 42.99 7.01 12.12
CA LYS A 204 41.60 6.51 12.07
C LYS A 204 40.62 7.50 11.44
N LEU A 205 41.03 8.76 11.22
CA LEU A 205 40.23 9.84 10.64
C LEU A 205 40.09 9.68 9.10
N ILE A 206 41.09 9.07 8.46
CA ILE A 206 41.10 8.81 7.01
C ILE A 206 40.51 7.43 6.70
N MET A 207 40.85 6.38 7.46
CA MET A 207 40.36 5.02 7.19
C MET A 207 40.30 4.14 8.45
N SER A 208 39.24 4.30 9.27
CA SER A 208 38.97 3.33 10.35
C SER A 208 38.35 2.05 9.79
N SER A 209 38.65 0.89 10.41
CA SER A 209 37.99 -0.39 10.12
C SER A 209 36.46 -0.29 10.27
N GLU A 210 36.01 0.55 11.20
CA GLU A 210 34.59 0.84 11.41
C GLU A 210 33.96 1.61 10.25
N ARG A 211 34.69 2.56 9.63
CA ARG A 211 34.22 3.23 8.42
C ARG A 211 33.99 2.24 7.28
N ILE A 212 34.90 1.28 7.09
CA ILE A 212 34.76 0.24 6.04
C ILE A 212 33.51 -0.61 6.32
N ARG A 213 33.30 -1.03 7.58
CA ARG A 213 32.10 -1.78 7.97
C ARG A 213 30.82 -0.99 7.71
N VAL A 214 30.76 0.27 8.13
CA VAL A 214 29.59 1.14 7.94
C VAL A 214 29.31 1.38 6.45
N ILE A 215 30.34 1.53 5.62
CA ILE A 215 30.16 1.67 4.16
C ILE A 215 29.56 0.40 3.55
N ASN A 216 30.05 -0.78 3.93
CA ASN A 216 29.51 -2.05 3.42
C ASN A 216 28.05 -2.23 3.85
N GLU A 217 27.74 -2.00 5.13
CA GLU A 217 26.37 -2.06 5.65
C GLU A 217 25.45 -1.05 4.95
N ALA A 218 25.94 0.17 4.70
CA ALA A 218 25.23 1.20 3.95
C ALA A 218 24.90 0.74 2.52
N GLN A 219 25.84 0.10 1.83
CA GLN A 219 25.59 -0.46 0.49
C GLN A 219 24.54 -1.56 0.53
N ASP A 220 24.57 -2.43 1.54
CA ASP A 220 23.60 -3.53 1.67
C ASP A 220 22.20 -3.02 2.00
N ILE A 221 22.07 -1.96 2.80
CA ILE A 221 20.80 -1.26 3.04
C ILE A 221 20.24 -0.65 1.76
N VAL A 222 21.08 -0.02 0.93
CA VAL A 222 20.64 0.54 -0.36
C VAL A 222 20.14 -0.56 -1.30
N LYS A 223 20.86 -1.69 -1.41
CA LYS A 223 20.41 -2.84 -2.20
C LYS A 223 19.09 -3.41 -1.69
N LEU A 224 18.98 -3.58 -0.37
CA LEU A 224 17.76 -4.06 0.28
C LEU A 224 16.59 -3.12 -0.01
N ARG A 225 16.83 -1.80 0.07
CA ARG A 225 15.84 -0.78 -0.27
C ARG A 225 15.36 -0.92 -1.70
N ASP A 226 16.27 -1.00 -2.66
CA ASP A 226 15.89 -1.12 -4.07
C ASP A 226 15.11 -2.42 -4.33
N SER A 227 15.48 -3.52 -3.67
CA SER A 227 14.73 -4.79 -3.72
C SER A 227 13.33 -4.65 -3.13
N VAL A 228 13.20 -4.07 -1.94
CA VAL A 228 11.91 -3.88 -1.25
C VAL A 228 11.00 -2.95 -2.06
N LEU A 229 11.51 -1.81 -2.52
CA LEU A 229 10.71 -0.86 -3.30
C LEU A 229 10.29 -1.44 -4.65
N SER A 230 11.15 -2.21 -5.31
CA SER A 230 10.80 -2.93 -6.54
C SER A 230 9.67 -3.94 -6.29
N GLU A 231 9.76 -4.73 -5.23
CA GLU A 231 8.76 -5.73 -4.88
C GLU A 231 7.41 -5.11 -4.48
N VAL A 232 7.44 -4.05 -3.67
CA VAL A 232 6.23 -3.27 -3.32
C VAL A 232 5.58 -2.69 -4.58
N THR A 233 6.38 -2.15 -5.49
CA THR A 233 5.88 -1.60 -6.77
C THR A 233 5.20 -2.68 -7.60
N ARG A 234 5.84 -3.85 -7.71
CA ARG A 234 5.30 -5.01 -8.43
C ARG A 234 3.96 -5.45 -7.85
N LEU A 235 3.89 -5.67 -6.54
CA LEU A 235 2.67 -6.12 -5.85
C LEU A 235 1.54 -5.08 -5.93
N TYR A 236 1.88 -3.80 -5.76
CA TYR A 236 0.91 -2.70 -5.86
C TYR A 236 0.23 -2.65 -7.23
N PHE A 237 1.02 -2.69 -8.31
CA PHE A 237 0.45 -2.65 -9.66
C PHE A 237 -0.21 -3.97 -10.06
N GLU A 238 0.23 -5.11 -9.52
CA GLU A 238 -0.46 -6.39 -9.69
C GLU A 238 -1.87 -6.35 -9.08
N ARG A 239 -1.99 -5.80 -7.86
CA ARG A 239 -3.29 -5.56 -7.20
C ARG A 239 -4.15 -4.59 -8.03
N ARG A 240 -3.58 -3.46 -8.44
CA ARG A 240 -4.28 -2.43 -9.22
C ARG A 240 -4.84 -2.98 -10.52
N ARG A 241 -4.06 -3.80 -11.24
CA ARG A 241 -4.50 -4.45 -12.48
C ARG A 241 -5.68 -5.38 -12.25
N LEU A 242 -5.65 -6.20 -11.20
CA LEU A 242 -6.77 -7.10 -10.86
C LEU A 242 -8.04 -6.34 -10.47
N GLN A 243 -7.91 -5.21 -9.74
CA GLN A 243 -9.05 -4.36 -9.40
C GLN A 243 -9.69 -3.73 -10.64
N VAL A 244 -8.87 -3.23 -11.56
CA VAL A 244 -9.33 -2.68 -12.85
C VAL A 244 -10.01 -3.77 -13.68
N GLU A 245 -9.44 -4.97 -13.72
CA GLU A 245 -10.04 -6.10 -14.43
C GLU A 245 -11.40 -6.51 -13.84
N GLN A 246 -11.52 -6.52 -12.50
CA GLN A 246 -12.79 -6.80 -11.83
C GLN A 246 -13.87 -5.75 -12.13
N LEU A 247 -13.48 -4.49 -12.30
CA LEU A 247 -14.35 -3.35 -12.56
C LEU A 247 -14.80 -3.30 -14.03
N LEU A 248 -13.90 -3.55 -14.98
CA LEU A 248 -14.17 -3.48 -16.42
C LEU A 248 -14.74 -4.78 -17.01
N ALA A 249 -14.34 -5.93 -16.47
CA ALA A 249 -14.73 -7.25 -16.95
C ALA A 249 -15.07 -8.18 -15.77
N PRO A 250 -16.24 -7.95 -15.12
CA PRO A 250 -16.66 -8.78 -14.01
C PRO A 250 -16.93 -10.22 -14.47
N GLU A 251 -16.38 -11.20 -13.75
CA GLU A 251 -16.59 -12.61 -14.08
C GLU A 251 -18.04 -13.03 -13.77
N PRO A 252 -18.72 -13.74 -14.70
CA PRO A 252 -20.09 -14.19 -14.49
C PRO A 252 -20.19 -15.34 -13.48
N ASP A 253 -19.12 -16.15 -13.35
CA ASP A 253 -19.06 -17.29 -12.45
C ASP A 253 -18.70 -16.90 -11.01
N THR A 254 -19.43 -17.48 -10.05
CA THR A 254 -19.23 -17.27 -8.61
C THR A 254 -17.88 -17.74 -8.12
N LEU A 255 -17.40 -18.91 -8.56
CA LEU A 255 -16.13 -19.48 -8.13
C LEU A 255 -14.96 -18.63 -8.63
N ALA A 256 -15.06 -18.17 -9.87
CA ALA A 256 -14.09 -17.26 -10.47
C ALA A 256 -13.98 -15.94 -9.67
N ARG A 257 -15.13 -15.31 -9.32
CA ARG A 257 -15.15 -14.12 -8.45
C ARG A 257 -14.50 -14.35 -7.09
N VAL A 258 -14.77 -15.48 -6.44
CA VAL A 258 -14.15 -15.81 -5.14
C VAL A 258 -12.65 -15.98 -5.26
N ARG A 259 -12.15 -16.67 -6.29
CA ARG A 259 -10.71 -16.83 -6.53
C ARG A 259 -10.02 -15.48 -6.73
N ARG A 260 -10.64 -14.59 -7.50
CA ARG A 260 -10.14 -13.22 -7.74
C ARG A 260 -10.09 -12.41 -6.45
N GLN A 261 -11.14 -12.50 -5.63
CA GLN A 261 -11.17 -11.86 -4.31
C GLN A 261 -10.06 -12.39 -3.39
N LEU A 262 -9.85 -13.71 -3.33
CA LEU A 262 -8.77 -14.31 -2.55
C LEU A 262 -7.40 -13.84 -3.04
N ARG A 263 -7.22 -13.69 -4.36
CA ARG A 263 -5.97 -13.14 -4.91
C ARG A 263 -5.74 -11.68 -4.51
N LEU A 264 -6.78 -10.85 -4.49
CA LEU A 264 -6.69 -9.48 -3.98
C LEU A 264 -6.32 -9.44 -2.50
N MET A 265 -6.89 -10.34 -1.69
CA MET A 265 -6.55 -10.49 -0.27
C MET A 265 -5.09 -10.91 -0.09
N GLU A 266 -4.62 -11.88 -0.87
CA GLU A 266 -3.22 -12.34 -0.86
C GLU A 266 -2.24 -11.20 -1.20
N LEU A 267 -2.51 -10.46 -2.27
CA LEU A 267 -1.67 -9.32 -2.67
C LEU A 267 -1.67 -8.22 -1.62
N THR A 268 -2.81 -7.94 -1.01
CA THR A 268 -2.92 -6.97 0.10
C THR A 268 -2.08 -7.42 1.29
N ALA A 269 -2.17 -8.70 1.67
CA ALA A 269 -1.36 -9.28 2.75
C ALA A 269 0.15 -9.22 2.46
N ASN A 270 0.56 -9.46 1.20
CA ASN A 270 1.96 -9.36 0.79
C ASN A 270 2.49 -7.91 0.86
N ILE A 271 1.67 -6.91 0.49
CA ILE A 271 2.02 -5.50 0.66
C ILE A 271 2.10 -5.13 2.14
N ASP A 272 1.16 -5.61 2.96
CA ASP A 272 1.17 -5.39 4.42
C ASP A 272 2.40 -6.02 5.09
N ALA A 273 2.85 -7.18 4.63
CA ALA A 273 4.07 -7.80 5.13
C ALA A 273 5.31 -6.92 4.91
N LEU A 274 5.33 -6.11 3.84
CA LEU A 274 6.41 -5.18 3.53
C LEU A 274 6.22 -3.78 4.13
N THR A 275 5.02 -3.45 4.62
CA THR A 275 4.67 -2.12 5.16
C THR A 275 4.27 -2.14 6.63
N GLY A 276 4.30 -3.30 7.30
CA GLY A 276 3.90 -3.46 8.69
C GLY A 276 2.40 -3.27 8.94
N GLY A 277 1.55 -3.54 7.95
CA GLY A 277 0.09 -3.34 8.04
C GLY A 277 -0.40 -1.91 7.82
N ALA A 278 0.52 -0.98 7.49
CA ALA A 278 0.17 0.41 7.23
C ALA A 278 -0.69 0.58 5.97
N PHE A 279 -0.56 -0.32 4.98
CA PHE A 279 -1.34 -0.27 3.76
C PHE A 279 -2.82 -0.56 4.01
N SER A 280 -3.16 -1.66 4.68
CA SER A 280 -4.54 -1.94 5.09
C SER A 280 -5.12 -0.85 5.99
N ALA A 281 -4.33 -0.32 6.94
CA ALA A 281 -4.77 0.81 7.75
C ALA A 281 -5.02 2.09 6.92
N GLY A 282 -4.31 2.27 5.81
CA GLY A 282 -4.56 3.32 4.82
C GLY A 282 -5.87 3.10 4.08
N LEU A 283 -6.15 1.88 3.61
CA LEU A 283 -7.40 1.52 2.95
C LEU A 283 -8.62 1.77 3.86
N ASP A 284 -8.54 1.40 5.15
CA ASP A 284 -9.60 1.61 6.13
C ASP A 284 -9.90 3.09 6.42
N ARG A 285 -8.89 3.97 6.24
CA ARG A 285 -9.08 5.43 6.36
C ARG A 285 -9.74 6.01 5.12
N SER A 286 -9.42 5.47 3.95
CA SER A 286 -9.96 5.89 2.66
C SER A 286 -11.37 5.39 2.36
N GLY A 287 -11.78 4.28 3.00
CA GLY A 287 -13.11 3.70 2.88
C GLY A 287 -14.18 4.27 3.82
N ARG A 288 -13.85 5.28 4.64
CA ARG A 288 -14.79 6.05 5.46
C ARG A 288 -15.09 7.40 4.81
#